data_AF-R7XS71-F1
#
_entry.id   AF-R7XS71-F1
#
_cell.length_a   1.000
_cell.length_b   1.000
_cell.length_c   1.000
_cell.angle_alpha   90.00
_cell.angle_beta   90.00
_cell.angle_gamma   90.00
#
_symmetry.space_group_name_H-M   'P 1'
#
loop_
_entity.id
_entity.type
_entity.pdbx_description
1 polymer ?
#
loop_
_entity_poly.entity_id
_entity_poly.type
_entity_poly.pdbx_seq_one_letter_code
_entity_poly.pdbx_strand_id
1 'polypeptide(L)'
;MVTTVALILLVAGPAAAHGIGGDAATASIPGFVGIGIEHMLLGWDHLLFVAGIVLLAGGARRGAKVISAFVVGHSLTLITATLAGWQVNATLVDVVIVLSVAFVGGYGMFGRPRRWDIFTAIVFGFGLVHGLGLSTRFQGIGVADEDMVWRLLAFNIGIEVGQLTAIVGFLGLAAVVSLAVKRTHEAALTKVVFVALFAVGSMVAPFLALDEFRSVDGDVSMVALPDDSGCAVDERTQTFPAAGGGHTDKTFYEPGESVPVENFGHSLADGYIVVLYPDDLADQDLDRLREFVTESEPAALLAGTRDDDNPQVSVVTQDQQMTCETVHVGALRIFSRAWLESIGYDA
;
A
#
# COMPACT_ATOMS: atom_id res chain seq x y z
N MET A 1 31.65 -9.22 1.96
CA MET A 1 30.61 -9.45 2.98
C MET A 1 29.67 -8.25 3.13
N VAL A 2 30.14 -7.02 3.35
CA VAL A 2 29.26 -5.81 3.40
C VAL A 2 28.56 -5.54 2.07
N THR A 3 29.24 -5.78 0.94
CA THR A 3 28.69 -5.67 -0.42
C THR A 3 27.63 -6.73 -0.75
N THR A 4 27.62 -7.86 -0.04
CA THR A 4 26.68 -8.96 -0.27
C THR A 4 25.34 -8.73 0.43
N VAL A 5 25.35 -8.05 1.59
CA VAL A 5 24.14 -7.65 2.32
C VAL A 5 23.40 -6.52 1.58
N ALA A 6 24.15 -5.57 0.99
CA ALA A 6 23.56 -4.51 0.16
C ALA A 6 22.91 -5.06 -1.13
N LEU A 7 23.43 -6.16 -1.68
CA LEU A 7 22.86 -6.80 -2.88
C LEU A 7 21.61 -7.62 -2.57
N ILE A 8 21.51 -8.22 -1.38
CA ILE A 8 20.34 -8.98 -0.93
C ILE A 8 19.15 -8.05 -0.61
N LEU A 9 19.42 -6.84 -0.12
CA LEU A 9 18.38 -5.82 0.13
C LEU A 9 17.81 -5.18 -1.14
N LEU A 10 18.50 -5.28 -2.28
CA LEU A 10 18.04 -4.79 -3.58
C LEU A 10 17.06 -5.74 -4.29
N VAL A 11 16.91 -6.98 -3.79
CA VAL A 11 16.08 -8.03 -4.42
C VAL A 11 14.71 -8.17 -3.75
N ALA A 12 14.51 -7.58 -2.56
CA ALA A 12 13.19 -7.48 -1.96
C ALA A 12 12.39 -6.40 -2.69
N GLY A 13 11.36 -6.79 -3.44
CA GLY A 13 10.53 -5.86 -4.21
C GLY A 13 9.99 -4.72 -3.33
N PRO A 14 10.00 -3.45 -3.79
CA PRO A 14 9.49 -2.29 -3.04
C PRO A 14 8.05 -2.46 -2.56
N ALA A 15 7.26 -3.24 -3.31
CA ALA A 15 5.82 -3.41 -3.11
C ALA A 15 5.43 -4.29 -1.90
N ALA A 16 6.28 -5.23 -1.46
CA ALA A 16 5.87 -6.25 -0.49
C ALA A 16 5.87 -5.76 0.98
N ALA A 17 6.59 -4.69 1.32
CA ALA A 17 6.85 -4.32 2.71
C ALA A 17 5.88 -3.28 3.29
N HIS A 18 5.14 -2.55 2.46
CA HIS A 18 4.24 -1.48 2.92
C HIS A 18 2.76 -1.72 2.66
N GLY A 19 2.39 -2.90 2.16
CA GLY A 19 1.01 -3.36 2.15
C GLY A 19 0.58 -3.82 3.54
N ILE A 20 -0.66 -3.53 3.92
CA ILE A 20 -1.30 -4.21 5.05
C ILE A 20 -2.11 -5.34 4.42
N GLY A 21 -1.71 -6.59 4.65
CA GLY A 21 -2.29 -7.76 3.97
C GLY A 21 -3.77 -7.99 4.31
N GLY A 22 -4.45 -8.82 3.50
CA GLY A 22 -5.89 -9.13 3.64
C GLY A 22 -6.31 -9.69 5.01
N ASP A 23 -5.37 -10.26 5.77
CA ASP A 23 -5.60 -10.72 7.15
C ASP A 23 -5.99 -9.58 8.12
N ALA A 24 -5.71 -8.32 7.77
CA ALA A 24 -6.04 -7.17 8.60
C ALA A 24 -7.54 -6.84 8.68
N ALA A 25 -8.32 -7.21 7.66
CA ALA A 25 -9.76 -6.97 7.62
C ALA A 25 -10.49 -7.76 8.73
N THR A 26 -10.02 -8.97 9.04
CA THR A 26 -10.61 -9.85 10.06
C THR A 26 -9.88 -9.80 11.41
N ALA A 27 -8.75 -9.11 11.48
CA ALA A 27 -7.95 -9.01 12.71
C ALA A 27 -8.72 -8.28 13.83
N SER A 28 -8.52 -8.72 15.07
CA SER A 28 -9.02 -8.02 16.26
C SER A 28 -8.18 -6.77 16.56
N ILE A 29 -8.69 -5.80 17.34
CA ILE A 29 -7.94 -4.61 17.76
C ILE A 29 -6.54 -4.97 18.33
N PRO A 30 -6.38 -5.96 19.23
CA PRO A 30 -5.05 -6.38 19.69
C PRO A 30 -4.16 -6.96 18.58
N GLY A 31 -4.76 -7.61 17.57
CA GLY A 31 -4.06 -8.13 16.41
C GLY A 31 -3.31 -7.06 15.61
N PHE A 32 -3.84 -5.82 15.57
CA PHE A 32 -3.18 -4.69 14.92
C PHE A 32 -1.84 -4.33 15.55
N VAL A 33 -1.59 -4.67 16.83
CA VAL A 33 -0.25 -4.54 17.43
C VAL A 33 0.75 -5.43 16.70
N GLY A 34 0.38 -6.68 16.41
CA GLY A 34 1.22 -7.62 15.66
C GLY A 34 1.51 -7.12 14.26
N ILE A 35 0.46 -6.68 13.54
CA ILE A 35 0.58 -6.10 12.20
C ILE A 35 1.52 -4.88 12.20
N GLY A 36 1.42 -4.01 13.22
CA GLY A 36 2.32 -2.86 13.37
C GLY A 36 3.78 -3.24 13.64
N ILE A 37 4.01 -4.29 14.44
CA ILE A 37 5.37 -4.83 14.69
C ILE A 37 5.95 -5.38 13.39
N GLU A 38 5.19 -6.21 12.68
CA GLU A 38 5.62 -6.82 11.43
C GLU A 38 5.90 -5.78 10.36
N HIS A 39 4.99 -4.83 10.17
CA HIS A 39 5.19 -3.71 9.23
C HIS A 39 6.52 -2.99 9.49
N MET A 40 6.79 -2.63 10.75
CA MET A 40 8.02 -1.94 11.13
C MET A 40 9.29 -2.81 10.98
N LEU A 41 9.21 -4.11 11.27
CA LEU A 41 10.39 -4.99 11.24
C LEU A 41 10.66 -5.58 9.85
N LEU A 42 9.66 -5.70 8.99
CA LEU A 42 9.79 -6.18 7.61
C LEU A 42 10.06 -5.03 6.63
N GLY A 43 9.72 -3.78 6.99
CA GLY A 43 10.09 -2.56 6.29
C GLY A 43 11.60 -2.33 6.27
N TRP A 44 12.25 -2.71 5.16
CA TRP A 44 13.71 -2.58 5.03
C TRP A 44 14.17 -1.12 5.13
N ASP A 45 13.40 -0.20 4.56
CA ASP A 45 13.62 1.24 4.58
C ASP A 45 13.45 1.82 6.00
N HIS A 46 12.47 1.33 6.77
CA HIS A 46 12.33 1.70 8.19
C HIS A 46 13.52 1.24 9.00
N LEU A 47 13.98 0.00 8.80
CA LEU A 47 15.17 -0.54 9.45
C LEU A 47 16.43 0.25 9.07
N LEU A 48 16.61 0.61 7.79
CA LEU A 48 17.72 1.43 7.33
C LEU A 48 17.67 2.85 7.93
N PHE A 49 16.48 3.45 8.01
CA PHE A 49 16.28 4.75 8.64
C PHE A 49 16.65 4.71 10.13
N VAL A 50 16.10 3.74 10.89
CA VAL A 50 16.41 3.54 12.31
C VAL A 50 17.90 3.27 12.52
N ALA A 51 18.52 2.40 11.72
CA ALA A 51 19.95 2.13 11.79
C ALA A 51 20.78 3.41 11.58
N GLY A 52 20.43 4.21 10.56
CA GLY A 52 21.07 5.48 10.27
C GLY A 52 20.97 6.46 11.45
N ILE A 53 19.79 6.60 12.04
CA ILE A 53 19.56 7.48 13.20
C ILE A 53 20.32 7.00 14.43
N VAL A 54 20.31 5.70 14.73
CA VAL A 54 21.03 5.12 15.88
C VAL A 54 22.54 5.36 15.75
N LEU A 55 23.11 5.11 14.57
CA LEU A 55 24.52 5.35 14.28
C LEU A 55 24.88 6.84 14.40
N LEU A 56 24.02 7.72 13.85
CA LEU A 56 24.24 9.16 13.88
C LEU A 56 24.17 9.70 15.32
N ALA A 57 23.16 9.26 16.08
CA ALA A 57 22.93 9.65 17.47
C ALA A 57 24.03 9.19 18.42
N GLY A 58 24.67 8.05 18.14
CA GLY A 58 25.76 7.47 18.92
C GLY A 58 25.35 7.05 20.33
N GLY A 59 24.06 6.86 20.60
CA GLY A 59 23.56 6.43 21.90
C GLY A 59 22.04 6.27 21.95
N ALA A 60 21.58 5.28 22.73
CA ALA A 60 20.18 4.84 22.80
C ALA A 60 19.21 5.98 23.12
N ARG A 61 19.49 6.78 24.16
CA ARG A 61 18.57 7.85 24.61
C ARG A 61 18.35 8.92 23.54
N ARG A 62 19.36 9.24 22.73
CA ARG A 62 19.24 10.24 21.66
C ARG A 62 18.56 9.64 20.45
N GLY A 63 18.92 8.41 20.06
CA GLY A 63 18.26 7.68 18.98
C GLY A 63 16.76 7.56 19.24
N ALA A 64 16.39 7.04 20.42
CA ALA A 64 14.99 6.91 20.85
C ALA A 64 14.24 8.25 20.80
N LYS A 65 14.80 9.36 21.30
CA LYS A 65 14.14 10.68 21.22
C LYS A 65 13.83 11.12 19.79
N VAL A 66 14.78 10.93 18.87
CA VAL A 66 14.61 11.34 17.47
C VAL A 66 13.61 10.43 16.75
N ILE A 67 13.68 9.13 17.01
CA ILE A 67 12.79 8.12 16.42
C ILE A 67 11.36 8.29 16.98
N SER A 68 11.17 8.48 18.28
CA SER A 68 9.84 8.74 18.83
C SER A 68 9.24 10.05 18.29
N ALA A 69 10.06 11.07 17.97
CA ALA A 69 9.54 12.25 17.29
C ALA A 69 9.02 11.92 15.87
N PHE A 70 9.71 11.06 15.14
CA PHE A 70 9.21 10.53 13.86
C PHE A 70 7.89 9.79 14.05
N VAL A 71 7.78 8.88 15.03
CA VAL A 71 6.54 8.14 15.29
C VAL A 71 5.39 9.07 15.64
N VAL A 72 5.61 10.05 16.52
CA VAL A 72 4.57 11.01 16.88
C VAL A 72 4.07 11.77 15.64
N GLY A 73 4.97 12.18 14.74
CA GLY A 73 4.58 12.79 13.47
C GLY A 73 3.78 11.82 12.58
N HIS A 74 4.27 10.60 12.43
CA HIS A 74 3.63 9.53 11.65
C HIS A 74 2.23 9.20 12.16
N SER A 75 2.08 8.92 13.46
CA SER A 75 0.80 8.60 14.08
C SER A 75 -0.18 9.75 13.95
N LEU A 76 0.29 11.00 14.08
CA LEU A 76 -0.56 12.18 13.94
C LEU A 76 -1.18 12.23 12.55
N THR A 77 -0.38 12.18 11.49
CA THR A 77 -0.90 12.27 10.12
C THR A 77 -1.65 11.03 9.69
N LEU A 78 -1.23 9.83 10.10
CA LEU A 78 -1.94 8.59 9.85
C LEU A 78 -3.37 8.68 10.38
N ILE A 79 -3.53 9.00 11.67
CA ILE A 79 -4.86 9.11 12.29
C ILE A 79 -5.68 10.23 11.64
N THR A 80 -5.10 11.42 11.45
CA THR A 80 -5.86 12.54 10.90
C THR A 80 -6.27 12.31 9.44
N ALA A 81 -5.38 11.77 8.61
CA ALA A 81 -5.65 11.55 7.19
C ALA A 81 -6.62 10.39 6.98
N THR A 82 -6.51 9.31 7.77
CA THR A 82 -7.49 8.21 7.74
C THR A 82 -8.88 8.71 8.12
N LEU A 83 -9.03 9.45 9.23
CA LEU A 83 -10.34 9.95 9.68
C LEU A 83 -10.91 11.06 8.80
N ALA A 84 -10.06 11.86 8.15
CA ALA A 84 -10.48 12.92 7.25
C ALA A 84 -10.72 12.44 5.81
N GLY A 85 -10.48 11.14 5.51
CA GLY A 85 -10.63 10.58 4.18
C GLY A 85 -9.67 11.18 3.15
N TRP A 86 -8.49 11.63 3.58
CA TRP A 86 -7.50 12.17 2.65
C TRP A 86 -6.86 11.05 1.85
N GLN A 87 -6.97 11.13 0.52
CA GLN A 87 -6.29 10.21 -0.39
C GLN A 87 -5.05 10.90 -0.95
N VAL A 88 -3.89 10.30 -0.71
CA VAL A 88 -2.62 10.72 -1.28
C VAL A 88 -2.03 9.61 -2.14
N ASN A 89 -1.26 10.00 -3.14
CA ASN A 89 -0.49 9.07 -3.97
C ASN A 89 0.57 8.37 -3.10
N ALA A 90 0.38 7.07 -2.85
CA ALA A 90 1.25 6.30 -1.97
C ALA A 90 2.69 6.19 -2.52
N THR A 91 2.86 6.11 -3.85
CA THR A 91 4.17 6.05 -4.48
C THR A 91 4.98 7.32 -4.26
N LEU A 92 4.34 8.50 -4.36
CA LEU A 92 5.01 9.77 -4.06
C LEU A 92 5.44 9.85 -2.59
N VAL A 93 4.66 9.27 -1.68
CA VAL A 93 5.07 9.15 -0.28
C VAL A 93 6.25 8.19 -0.13
N ASP A 94 6.22 7.02 -0.78
CA ASP A 94 7.31 6.04 -0.79
C ASP A 94 8.63 6.65 -1.32
N VAL A 95 8.57 7.53 -2.32
CA VAL A 95 9.71 8.33 -2.78
C VAL A 95 10.27 9.21 -1.66
N VAL A 96 9.43 9.94 -0.92
CA VAL A 96 9.87 10.78 0.20
C VAL A 96 10.47 9.95 1.33
N ILE A 97 9.91 8.78 1.61
CA ILE A 97 10.41 7.86 2.62
C ILE A 97 11.83 7.41 2.27
N VAL A 98 12.06 6.97 1.03
CA VAL A 98 13.39 6.58 0.54
C VAL A 98 14.36 7.76 0.54
N LEU A 99 13.90 8.97 0.19
CA LEU A 99 14.71 10.19 0.28
C LEU A 99 15.06 10.55 1.74
N SER A 100 14.22 10.21 2.72
CA SER A 100 14.55 10.40 4.14
C SER A 100 15.74 9.53 4.58
N VAL A 101 15.86 8.31 4.04
CA VAL A 101 17.02 7.43 4.25
C VAL A 101 18.26 8.05 3.61
N ALA A 102 18.14 8.57 2.38
CA ALA A 102 19.23 9.28 1.71
C ALA A 102 19.68 10.50 2.54
N PHE A 103 18.73 11.27 3.07
CA PHE A 103 19.01 12.44 3.91
C PHE A 103 19.82 12.06 5.15
N VAL A 104 19.42 11.02 5.88
CA VAL A 104 20.17 10.55 7.07
C VAL A 104 21.56 10.06 6.69
N GLY A 105 21.68 9.32 5.58
CA GLY A 105 22.96 8.88 5.00
C GLY A 105 23.88 10.06 4.70
N GLY A 106 23.39 11.04 3.96
CA GLY A 106 24.13 12.25 3.59
C GLY A 106 24.57 13.03 4.83
N TYR A 107 23.68 13.22 5.80
CA TYR A 107 24.03 13.91 7.05
C TYR A 107 25.20 13.20 7.77
N GLY A 108 25.12 11.87 7.91
CA GLY A 108 26.15 11.08 8.57
C GLY A 108 27.50 11.04 7.86
N MET A 109 27.56 11.27 6.54
CA MET A 109 28.81 11.41 5.80
C MET A 109 29.61 12.66 6.22
N PHE A 110 28.91 13.76 6.49
CA PHE A 110 29.51 15.06 6.87
C PHE A 110 29.66 15.23 8.38
N GLY A 111 29.06 14.35 9.18
CA GLY A 111 29.23 14.30 10.63
C GLY A 111 27.92 14.42 11.39
N ARG A 112 28.00 14.66 12.70
CA ARG A 112 26.80 14.75 13.54
C ARG A 112 26.12 16.13 13.43
N PRO A 113 24.78 16.20 13.55
CA PRO A 113 24.06 17.46 13.67
C PRO A 113 24.64 18.37 14.76
N ARG A 114 24.90 19.63 14.42
CA ARG A 114 25.24 20.68 15.42
C ARG A 114 24.02 21.09 16.23
N ARG A 115 22.83 21.05 15.61
CA ARG A 115 21.54 21.45 16.19
C ARG A 115 20.57 20.27 16.13
N TRP A 116 20.52 19.51 17.21
CA TRP A 116 19.71 18.29 17.32
C TRP A 116 18.21 18.58 17.36
N ASP A 117 17.82 19.73 17.87
CA ASP A 117 16.46 20.27 17.82
C ASP A 117 15.95 20.41 16.39
N ILE A 118 16.71 21.08 15.51
CA ILE A 118 16.34 21.23 14.09
C ILE A 118 16.30 19.88 13.39
N PHE A 119 17.32 19.03 13.63
CA PHE A 119 17.35 17.69 13.04
C PHE A 119 16.14 16.85 13.47
N THR A 120 15.75 16.93 14.76
CA THR A 120 14.56 16.23 15.27
C THR A 120 13.27 16.78 14.65
N ALA A 121 13.17 18.09 14.42
CA ALA A 121 12.03 18.70 13.74
C ALA A 121 11.92 18.25 12.27
N ILE A 122 13.04 18.12 11.56
CA ILE A 122 13.06 17.56 10.19
C ILE A 122 12.60 16.10 10.20
N VAL A 123 13.11 15.30 11.15
CA VAL A 123 12.73 13.89 11.29
C VAL A 123 11.25 13.73 11.68
N PHE A 124 10.72 14.59 12.53
CA PHE A 124 9.28 14.70 12.79
C PHE A 124 8.50 15.00 11.49
N GLY A 125 9.01 15.93 10.66
CA GLY A 125 8.45 16.23 9.35
C GLY A 125 8.43 15.03 8.39
N PHE A 126 9.49 14.21 8.36
CA PHE A 126 9.45 12.95 7.62
C PHE A 126 8.39 12.00 8.17
N GLY A 127 8.24 11.93 9.50
CA GLY A 127 7.17 11.19 10.14
C GLY A 127 5.79 11.61 9.62
N LEU A 128 5.50 12.91 9.61
CA LEU A 128 4.25 13.46 9.07
C LEU A 128 3.98 12.96 7.65
N VAL A 129 4.96 13.06 6.74
CA VAL A 129 4.76 12.61 5.35
C VAL A 129 4.54 11.10 5.29
N HIS A 130 5.30 10.33 6.06
CA HIS A 130 5.20 8.88 6.07
C HIS A 130 3.81 8.40 6.52
N GLY A 131 3.22 9.02 7.55
CA GLY A 131 1.87 8.67 8.01
C GLY A 131 0.79 8.84 6.95
N LEU A 132 0.97 9.76 6.00
CA LEU A 132 0.03 9.96 4.89
C LEU A 132 -0.01 8.75 3.94
N GLY A 133 1.15 8.16 3.61
CA GLY A 133 1.21 7.05 2.64
C GLY A 133 0.47 5.80 3.11
N LEU A 134 0.52 5.53 4.41
CA LEU A 134 -0.18 4.40 5.01
C LEU A 134 -1.69 4.69 5.23
N SER A 135 -2.08 5.96 5.33
CA SER A 135 -3.47 6.34 5.57
C SER A 135 -4.41 5.93 4.43
N THR A 136 -4.00 6.14 3.17
CA THR A 136 -4.74 5.70 1.98
C THR A 136 -4.93 4.18 1.98
N ARG A 137 -3.89 3.43 2.39
CA ARG A 137 -3.95 1.97 2.46
C ARG A 137 -4.87 1.49 3.59
N PHE A 138 -4.85 2.14 4.75
CA PHE A 138 -5.75 1.84 5.87
C PHE A 138 -7.23 2.08 5.55
N GLN A 139 -7.52 3.15 4.81
CA GLN A 139 -8.87 3.44 4.33
C GLN A 139 -9.40 2.33 3.41
N GLY A 140 -8.51 1.60 2.72
CA GLY A 140 -8.86 0.46 1.86
C GLY A 140 -9.11 -0.87 2.57
N ILE A 141 -8.85 -1.01 3.88
CA ILE A 141 -8.96 -2.30 4.61
C ILE A 141 -10.42 -2.65 4.97
N GLY A 142 -11.39 -1.77 4.67
CA GLY A 142 -12.82 -2.10 4.79
C GLY A 142 -13.31 -2.35 6.22
N VAL A 143 -12.70 -1.71 7.22
CA VAL A 143 -13.07 -1.89 8.63
C VAL A 143 -14.21 -0.94 9.02
N ALA A 144 -15.17 -1.42 9.82
CA ALA A 144 -16.21 -0.58 10.40
C ALA A 144 -15.63 0.64 11.14
N ASP A 145 -16.20 1.83 10.85
CA ASP A 145 -15.70 3.14 11.31
C ASP A 145 -15.53 3.25 12.84
N GLU A 146 -16.38 2.56 13.61
CA GLU A 146 -16.41 2.65 15.08
C GLU A 146 -15.12 2.12 15.75
N ASP A 147 -14.43 1.16 15.12
CA ASP A 147 -13.20 0.54 15.66
C ASP A 147 -11.91 1.12 15.06
N MET A 148 -12.01 1.95 14.00
CA MET A 148 -10.88 2.41 13.20
C MET A 148 -9.82 3.10 14.07
N VAL A 149 -10.23 4.04 14.93
CA VAL A 149 -9.32 4.77 15.82
C VAL A 149 -8.55 3.82 16.73
N TRP A 150 -9.21 2.82 17.31
CA TRP A 150 -8.58 1.88 18.22
C TRP A 150 -7.59 0.96 17.51
N ARG A 151 -7.90 0.54 16.28
CA ARG A 151 -6.99 -0.24 15.43
C ARG A 151 -5.76 0.56 15.02
N LEU A 152 -5.94 1.83 14.63
CA LEU A 152 -4.83 2.74 14.34
C LEU A 152 -3.93 2.97 15.56
N LEU A 153 -4.52 3.13 16.75
CA LEU A 153 -3.77 3.24 17.99
C LEU A 153 -2.99 1.95 18.31
N ALA A 154 -3.64 0.79 18.19
CA ALA A 154 -2.99 -0.51 18.39
C ALA A 154 -1.84 -0.75 17.40
N PHE A 155 -2.05 -0.40 16.13
CA PHE A 155 -1.03 -0.45 15.09
C PHE A 155 0.19 0.44 15.40
N ASN A 156 -0.05 1.69 15.83
CA ASN A 156 1.02 2.60 16.23
C ASN A 156 1.79 2.11 17.46
N ILE A 157 1.11 1.48 18.42
CA ILE A 157 1.77 0.80 19.55
C ILE A 157 2.69 -0.32 19.03
N GLY A 158 2.21 -1.09 18.05
CA GLY A 158 3.00 -2.12 17.36
C GLY A 158 4.25 -1.54 16.71
N ILE A 159 4.13 -0.42 15.99
CA ILE A 159 5.28 0.29 15.39
C ILE A 159 6.30 0.70 16.45
N GLU A 160 5.88 1.35 17.54
CA GLU A 160 6.81 1.80 18.59
C GLU A 160 7.54 0.60 19.21
N VAL A 161 6.85 -0.53 19.44
CA VAL A 161 7.46 -1.77 19.93
C VAL A 161 8.46 -2.35 18.93
N GLY A 162 8.11 -2.41 17.64
CA GLY A 162 8.99 -2.85 16.56
C GLY A 162 10.25 -1.98 16.48
N GLN A 163 10.11 -0.66 16.60
CA GLN A 163 11.23 0.28 16.58
C GLN A 163 12.15 0.13 17.79
N LEU A 164 11.61 0.03 19.00
CA LEU A 164 12.42 -0.21 20.19
C LEU A 164 13.20 -1.52 20.08
N THR A 165 12.56 -2.55 19.53
CA THR A 165 13.20 -3.84 19.23
C THR A 165 14.35 -3.67 18.24
N ALA A 166 14.13 -2.95 17.13
CA ALA A 166 15.16 -2.65 16.15
C ALA A 166 16.33 -1.83 16.74
N ILE A 167 16.06 -0.81 17.55
CA ILE A 167 17.09 0.00 18.23
C ILE A 167 17.97 -0.90 19.12
N VAL A 168 17.36 -1.75 19.95
CA VAL A 168 18.09 -2.69 20.81
C VAL A 168 18.92 -3.66 19.97
N GLY A 169 18.34 -4.21 18.91
CA GLY A 169 19.03 -5.09 17.96
C GLY A 169 20.26 -4.44 17.33
N PHE A 170 20.13 -3.21 16.80
CA PHE A 170 21.24 -2.50 16.19
C PHE A 170 22.33 -2.09 17.19
N LEU A 171 21.97 -1.69 18.40
CA LEU A 171 22.95 -1.40 19.45
C LEU A 171 23.69 -2.67 19.88
N GLY A 172 23.01 -3.80 20.01
CA GLY A 172 23.62 -5.10 20.28
C GLY A 172 24.58 -5.51 19.17
N LEU A 173 24.17 -5.39 17.90
CA LEU A 173 25.01 -5.65 16.75
C LEU A 173 26.25 -4.74 16.74
N ALA A 174 26.09 -3.43 16.98
CA ALA A 174 27.19 -2.49 17.05
C ALA A 174 28.19 -2.85 18.17
N ALA A 175 27.69 -3.28 19.34
CA ALA A 175 28.52 -3.75 20.43
C ALA A 175 29.34 -4.99 20.04
N VAL A 176 28.71 -6.00 19.43
CA VAL A 176 29.41 -7.21 18.94
C VAL A 176 30.46 -6.87 17.88
N VAL A 177 30.12 -6.01 16.91
CA VAL A 177 31.06 -5.57 15.87
C VAL A 177 32.26 -4.83 16.47
N SER A 178 32.04 -4.00 17.50
CA SER A 178 33.13 -3.28 18.18
C SER A 178 34.12 -4.19 18.92
N LEU A 179 33.72 -5.42 19.27
CA LEU A 179 34.63 -6.42 19.85
C LEU A 179 35.57 -7.02 18.81
N ALA A 180 35.11 -7.13 17.55
CA ALA A 180 35.88 -7.73 16.46
C ALA A 180 36.70 -6.71 15.65
N VAL A 181 36.29 -5.44 15.65
CA VAL A 181 36.88 -4.38 14.83
C VAL A 181 37.82 -3.52 15.66
N LYS A 182 39.03 -3.25 15.15
CA LYS A 182 39.92 -2.27 15.80
C LYS A 182 39.29 -0.88 15.75
N ARG A 183 39.38 -0.16 16.86
CA ARG A 183 38.86 1.21 17.04
C ARG A 183 39.26 2.21 15.94
N THR A 184 40.40 1.98 15.29
CA THR A 184 40.87 2.78 14.15
C THR A 184 40.02 2.65 12.89
N HIS A 185 39.33 1.53 12.70
CA HIS A 185 38.47 1.26 11.54
C HIS A 185 36.99 1.57 11.78
N GLU A 186 36.55 1.77 13.03
CA GLU A 186 35.14 2.06 13.36
C GLU A 186 34.62 3.32 12.66
N ALA A 187 35.43 4.38 12.62
CA ALA A 187 35.07 5.63 11.95
C ALA A 187 34.94 5.45 10.43
N ALA A 188 35.80 4.62 9.83
CA ALA A 188 35.74 4.30 8.41
C ALA A 188 34.50 3.47 8.08
N LEU A 189 34.21 2.43 8.88
CA LEU A 189 33.02 1.59 8.71
C LEU A 189 31.74 2.39 8.86
N THR A 190 31.65 3.27 9.87
CA THR A 190 30.48 4.13 10.07
C THR A 190 30.25 5.04 8.86
N LYS A 191 31.31 5.63 8.29
CA LYS A 191 31.21 6.40 7.04
C LYS A 191 30.77 5.56 5.87
N VAL A 192 31.29 4.33 5.72
CA VAL A 192 30.87 3.40 4.66
C VAL A 192 29.38 3.09 4.76
N VAL A 193 28.85 2.86 5.96
CA VAL A 193 27.41 2.64 6.18
C VAL A 193 26.60 3.87 5.75
N PHE A 194 27.02 5.09 6.13
CA PHE A 194 26.33 6.30 5.71
C PHE A 194 26.38 6.55 4.20
N VAL A 195 27.52 6.25 3.55
CA VAL A 195 27.63 6.29 2.08
C VAL A 195 26.68 5.28 1.44
N ALA A 196 26.58 4.07 2.00
CA ALA A 196 25.65 3.05 1.51
C ALA A 196 24.18 3.50 1.65
N LEU A 197 23.79 4.06 2.81
CA LEU A 197 22.45 4.61 3.01
C LEU A 197 22.13 5.73 2.00
N PHE A 198 23.07 6.66 1.80
CA PHE A 198 22.91 7.73 0.83
C PHE A 198 22.77 7.19 -0.60
N ALA A 199 23.61 6.22 -0.98
CA ALA A 199 23.59 5.63 -2.31
C ALA A 199 22.30 4.84 -2.56
N VAL A 200 21.87 4.00 -1.63
CA VAL A 200 20.61 3.24 -1.75
C VAL A 200 19.43 4.19 -1.88
N GLY A 201 19.30 5.17 -0.97
CA GLY A 201 18.18 6.12 -1.03
C GLY A 201 18.20 6.97 -2.31
N SER A 202 19.37 7.48 -2.72
CA SER A 202 19.48 8.29 -3.94
C SER A 202 19.27 7.49 -5.22
N MET A 203 19.55 6.19 -5.20
CA MET A 203 19.36 5.32 -6.35
C MET A 203 17.90 4.86 -6.47
N VAL A 204 17.28 4.44 -5.36
CA VAL A 204 15.92 3.88 -5.37
C VAL A 204 14.84 4.95 -5.60
N ALA A 205 14.99 6.16 -5.04
CA ALA A 205 13.94 7.19 -5.15
C ALA A 205 13.62 7.59 -6.61
N PRO A 206 14.62 7.84 -7.48
CA PRO A 206 14.37 8.09 -8.90
C PRO A 206 13.70 6.91 -9.63
N PHE A 207 14.01 5.66 -9.26
CA PHE A 207 13.34 4.50 -9.88
C PHE A 207 11.86 4.47 -9.52
N LEU A 208 11.50 4.65 -8.24
CA LEU A 208 10.10 4.73 -7.81
C LEU A 208 9.37 5.90 -8.44
N ALA A 209 10.01 7.06 -8.51
CA ALA A 209 9.42 8.23 -9.16
C ALA A 209 9.21 8.00 -10.66
N LEU A 210 10.18 7.40 -11.36
CA LEU A 210 10.06 7.11 -12.79
C LEU A 210 9.05 6.01 -13.10
N ASP A 211 8.90 5.02 -12.22
CA ASP A 211 7.87 3.99 -12.33
C ASP A 211 6.48 4.62 -12.18
N GLU A 212 6.32 5.54 -11.23
CA GLU A 212 5.11 6.35 -11.10
C GLU A 212 4.87 7.23 -12.33
N PHE A 213 5.88 7.98 -12.79
CA PHE A 213 5.70 8.81 -13.99
C PHE A 213 5.42 7.97 -15.24
N ARG A 214 5.96 6.75 -15.35
CA ARG A 214 5.64 5.82 -16.44
C ARG A 214 4.29 5.16 -16.30
N SER A 215 3.73 5.04 -15.11
CA SER A 215 2.36 4.56 -14.91
C SER A 215 1.34 5.69 -15.04
N VAL A 216 1.74 6.95 -14.78
CA VAL A 216 0.93 8.16 -15.01
C VAL A 216 0.92 8.58 -16.48
N ASP A 217 2.05 8.48 -17.19
CA ASP A 217 2.14 8.73 -18.65
C ASP A 217 1.95 7.45 -19.49
N GLY A 218 1.97 6.28 -18.84
CA GLY A 218 1.63 5.03 -19.48
C GLY A 218 0.12 4.98 -19.58
N ASP A 219 -0.41 4.83 -20.79
CA ASP A 219 -1.68 4.14 -20.98
C ASP A 219 -1.70 3.00 -19.95
N VAL A 220 -2.62 3.05 -18.97
CA VAL A 220 -2.96 1.84 -18.21
C VAL A 220 -3.10 0.80 -19.29
N SER A 221 -2.27 -0.25 -19.32
CA SER A 221 -2.22 -1.13 -20.50
C SER A 221 -3.60 -1.76 -20.63
N MET A 222 -4.42 -1.14 -21.47
CA MET A 222 -5.84 -1.43 -21.52
C MET A 222 -5.96 -2.85 -21.99
N VAL A 223 -6.82 -3.62 -21.32
CA VAL A 223 -7.02 -4.99 -21.72
C VAL A 223 -7.43 -5.00 -23.19
N ALA A 224 -6.59 -5.59 -24.05
CA ALA A 224 -6.87 -5.67 -25.46
C ALA A 224 -8.01 -6.68 -25.68
N LEU A 225 -9.15 -6.18 -26.14
CA LEU A 225 -10.31 -7.00 -26.49
C LEU A 225 -10.29 -7.35 -27.99
N PRO A 226 -11.00 -8.41 -28.39
CA PRO A 226 -11.23 -8.70 -29.80
C PRO A 226 -11.95 -7.53 -30.50
N ASP A 227 -11.51 -7.16 -31.72
CA ASP A 227 -12.06 -6.05 -32.50
C ASP A 227 -13.57 -6.18 -32.81
N ASP A 228 -14.10 -7.40 -32.76
CA ASP A 228 -15.51 -7.74 -33.03
C ASP A 228 -16.37 -7.84 -31.76
N SER A 229 -15.82 -7.57 -30.58
CA SER A 229 -16.53 -7.75 -29.31
C SER A 229 -17.63 -6.72 -29.04
N GLY A 230 -17.61 -5.56 -29.71
CA GLY A 230 -18.54 -4.45 -29.43
C GLY A 230 -18.35 -3.82 -28.03
N CYS A 231 -17.18 -4.05 -27.43
CA CYS A 231 -16.81 -3.57 -26.11
C CYS A 231 -15.61 -2.61 -26.20
N ALA A 232 -15.59 -1.60 -25.33
CA ALA A 232 -14.48 -0.68 -25.15
C ALA A 232 -13.95 -0.78 -23.72
N VAL A 233 -12.63 -0.68 -23.55
CA VAL A 233 -11.97 -0.60 -22.24
C VAL A 233 -11.47 0.82 -22.07
N ASP A 234 -11.90 1.47 -21.00
CA ASP A 234 -11.59 2.85 -20.65
C ASP A 234 -11.15 2.93 -19.17
N GLU A 235 -10.54 4.06 -18.79
CA GLU A 235 -10.25 4.32 -17.38
C GLU A 235 -11.56 4.28 -16.58
N ARG A 236 -11.48 3.81 -15.33
CA ARG A 236 -12.67 3.71 -14.49
C ARG A 236 -13.28 5.07 -14.22
N THR A 237 -14.49 5.30 -14.73
CA THR A 237 -15.34 6.45 -14.43
C THR A 237 -16.47 6.11 -13.46
N GLN A 238 -16.83 4.83 -13.33
CA GLN A 238 -17.82 4.38 -12.35
C GLN A 238 -17.31 4.64 -10.92
N THR A 239 -18.13 5.34 -10.13
CA THR A 239 -17.88 5.58 -8.72
C THR A 239 -18.87 4.81 -7.87
N PHE A 240 -18.41 4.34 -6.72
CA PHE A 240 -19.22 3.68 -5.69
C PHE A 240 -19.12 4.49 -4.39
N PRO A 241 -20.18 4.55 -3.58
CA PRO A 241 -20.11 5.22 -2.29
C PRO A 241 -18.99 4.63 -1.42
N ALA A 242 -18.20 5.50 -0.80
CA ALA A 242 -17.01 5.12 -0.04
C ALA A 242 -17.30 4.62 1.39
N ALA A 243 -18.55 4.65 1.84
CA ALA A 243 -18.92 4.43 3.24
C ALA A 243 -19.73 3.15 3.42
N GLY A 244 -19.28 2.29 4.34
CA GLY A 244 -20.09 1.29 5.03
C GLY A 244 -20.76 0.25 4.13
N GLY A 245 -20.03 -0.79 3.76
CA GLY A 245 -20.61 -1.98 3.15
C GLY A 245 -19.91 -3.25 3.65
N GLY A 246 -20.68 -4.31 3.90
CA GLY A 246 -20.12 -5.65 4.06
C GLY A 246 -19.98 -6.33 2.70
N HIS A 247 -19.62 -7.62 2.69
CA HIS A 247 -19.76 -8.42 1.46
C HIS A 247 -21.23 -8.63 1.10
N THR A 248 -21.49 -8.79 -0.19
CA THR A 248 -22.81 -9.10 -0.71
C THR A 248 -23.23 -10.52 -0.33
N ASP A 249 -24.50 -10.71 0.04
CA ASP A 249 -25.04 -12.03 0.40
C ASP A 249 -25.13 -13.01 -0.78
N LYS A 250 -25.03 -12.49 -2.01
CA LYS A 250 -25.05 -13.24 -3.27
C LYS A 250 -24.24 -12.53 -4.34
N THR A 251 -23.81 -13.29 -5.34
CA THR A 251 -23.00 -12.81 -6.46
C THR A 251 -23.84 -12.24 -7.61
N PHE A 252 -25.14 -12.55 -7.69
CA PHE A 252 -26.02 -12.07 -8.75
C PHE A 252 -27.34 -11.53 -8.20
N TYR A 253 -27.66 -10.28 -8.54
CA TYR A 253 -28.93 -9.62 -8.27
C TYR A 253 -29.71 -9.51 -9.57
N GLU A 254 -30.96 -9.95 -9.58
CA GLU A 254 -31.89 -9.96 -10.70
C GLU A 254 -32.52 -8.57 -10.94
N PRO A 255 -33.07 -8.32 -12.15
CA PRO A 255 -33.85 -7.12 -12.41
C PRO A 255 -34.98 -6.91 -11.40
N GLY A 256 -35.07 -5.69 -10.87
CA GLY A 256 -36.06 -5.30 -9.86
C GLY A 256 -35.72 -5.68 -8.41
N GLU A 257 -34.57 -6.29 -8.15
CA GLU A 257 -34.06 -6.46 -6.79
C GLU A 257 -33.25 -5.22 -6.34
N SER A 258 -33.27 -4.93 -5.04
CA SER A 258 -32.45 -3.86 -4.48
C SER A 258 -30.98 -4.26 -4.48
N VAL A 259 -30.16 -3.57 -5.28
CA VAL A 259 -28.71 -3.79 -5.36
C VAL A 259 -28.01 -3.00 -4.24
N PRO A 260 -27.22 -3.65 -3.37
CA PRO A 260 -26.47 -2.95 -2.34
C PRO A 260 -25.19 -2.34 -2.92
N VAL A 261 -25.33 -1.19 -3.59
CA VAL A 261 -24.24 -0.51 -4.31
C VAL A 261 -23.05 -0.17 -3.39
N GLU A 262 -23.30 0.09 -2.10
CA GLU A 262 -22.25 0.31 -1.09
C GLU A 262 -21.38 -0.95 -0.88
N ASN A 263 -21.98 -2.14 -0.86
CA ASN A 263 -21.28 -3.42 -0.73
C ASN A 263 -20.49 -3.79 -2.01
N PHE A 264 -20.95 -3.35 -3.18
CA PHE A 264 -20.21 -3.51 -4.44
C PHE A 264 -18.91 -2.68 -4.41
N GLY A 265 -18.98 -1.44 -3.91
CA GLY A 265 -17.79 -0.60 -3.74
C GLY A 265 -16.77 -1.21 -2.78
N HIS A 266 -17.22 -1.76 -1.65
CA HIS A 266 -16.37 -2.48 -0.72
C HIS A 266 -15.71 -3.71 -1.37
N SER A 267 -16.51 -4.55 -2.05
CA SER A 267 -15.99 -5.77 -2.69
C SER A 267 -14.99 -5.47 -3.81
N LEU A 268 -15.19 -4.39 -4.56
CA LEU A 268 -14.21 -3.89 -5.56
C LEU A 268 -12.84 -3.60 -4.94
N ALA A 269 -12.80 -3.05 -3.72
CA ALA A 269 -11.56 -2.79 -3.00
C ALA A 269 -10.85 -4.08 -2.55
N ASP A 270 -11.60 -5.17 -2.36
CA ASP A 270 -11.07 -6.50 -2.04
C ASP A 270 -10.64 -7.29 -3.29
N GLY A 271 -10.70 -6.66 -4.48
CA GLY A 271 -10.29 -7.26 -5.74
C GLY A 271 -11.40 -7.95 -6.53
N TYR A 272 -12.66 -7.82 -6.12
CA TYR A 272 -13.81 -8.31 -6.91
C TYR A 272 -14.01 -7.47 -8.17
N ILE A 273 -14.68 -8.09 -9.14
CA ILE A 273 -15.13 -7.48 -10.39
C ILE A 273 -16.63 -7.25 -10.28
N VAL A 274 -17.09 -6.03 -10.58
CA VAL A 274 -18.51 -5.68 -10.52
C VAL A 274 -19.06 -5.50 -11.93
N VAL A 275 -20.14 -6.20 -12.25
CA VAL A 275 -20.89 -6.07 -13.49
C VAL A 275 -22.19 -5.32 -13.22
N LEU A 276 -22.34 -4.16 -13.86
CA LEU A 276 -23.54 -3.34 -13.85
C LEU A 276 -24.26 -3.49 -15.19
N TYR A 277 -25.55 -3.79 -15.16
CA TYR A 277 -26.35 -3.99 -16.37
C TYR A 277 -27.71 -3.27 -16.26
N PRO A 278 -28.33 -2.89 -17.39
CA PRO A 278 -29.61 -2.18 -17.37
C PRO A 278 -30.76 -3.12 -16.96
N ASP A 279 -31.79 -2.58 -16.30
CA ASP A 279 -32.97 -3.35 -15.85
C ASP A 279 -33.75 -4.01 -17.00
N ASP A 280 -33.64 -3.49 -18.24
CA ASP A 280 -34.34 -3.99 -19.43
C ASP A 280 -33.49 -4.90 -20.32
N LEU A 281 -32.40 -5.47 -19.77
CA LEU A 281 -31.54 -6.41 -20.48
C LEU A 281 -32.33 -7.61 -21.02
N ALA A 282 -32.05 -8.01 -22.27
CA ALA A 282 -32.75 -9.12 -22.90
C ALA A 282 -32.53 -10.45 -22.14
N ASP A 283 -33.60 -11.25 -21.98
CA ASP A 283 -33.59 -12.50 -21.20
C ASP A 283 -32.41 -13.44 -21.56
N GLN A 284 -32.10 -13.56 -22.85
CA GLN A 284 -30.99 -14.41 -23.31
C GLN A 284 -29.62 -13.92 -22.81
N ASP A 285 -29.42 -12.60 -22.76
CA ASP A 285 -28.17 -11.99 -22.30
C ASP A 285 -28.09 -11.98 -20.78
N LEU A 286 -29.22 -11.82 -20.11
CA LEU A 286 -29.35 -11.98 -18.66
C LEU A 286 -28.97 -13.41 -18.23
N ASP A 287 -29.48 -14.43 -18.93
CA ASP A 287 -29.15 -15.83 -18.64
C ASP A 287 -27.65 -16.13 -18.80
N ARG A 288 -27.03 -15.64 -19.89
CA ARG A 288 -25.59 -15.79 -20.13
C ARG A 288 -24.75 -15.08 -19.06
N LEU A 289 -25.16 -13.88 -18.68
CA LEU A 289 -24.45 -13.12 -17.65
C LEU A 289 -24.56 -13.80 -16.29
N ARG A 290 -25.77 -14.29 -15.94
CA ARG A 290 -26.02 -15.03 -14.71
C ARG A 290 -25.15 -16.28 -14.63
N GLU A 291 -25.13 -17.09 -15.68
CA GLU A 291 -24.29 -18.29 -15.77
C GLU A 291 -22.80 -17.92 -15.58
N PHE A 292 -22.31 -16.92 -16.32
CA PHE A 292 -20.91 -16.50 -16.23
C PHE A 292 -20.50 -16.01 -14.83
N VAL A 293 -21.35 -15.25 -14.15
CA VAL A 293 -21.07 -14.69 -12.81
C VAL A 293 -21.19 -15.76 -11.73
N THR A 294 -22.19 -16.64 -11.82
CA THR A 294 -22.44 -17.66 -10.79
C THR A 294 -21.50 -18.86 -10.89
N GLU A 295 -21.00 -19.16 -12.09
CA GLU A 295 -20.03 -20.24 -12.32
C GLU A 295 -18.56 -19.77 -12.32
N SER A 296 -18.29 -18.49 -12.01
CA SER A 296 -16.92 -17.98 -11.97
C SER A 296 -16.11 -18.63 -10.84
N GLU A 297 -14.94 -19.18 -11.17
CA GLU A 297 -13.94 -19.64 -10.21
C GLU A 297 -12.61 -18.89 -10.42
N PRO A 298 -12.05 -18.21 -9.40
CA PRO A 298 -12.63 -17.99 -8.07
C PRO A 298 -13.91 -17.14 -8.13
N ALA A 299 -14.77 -17.25 -7.11
CA ALA A 299 -15.99 -16.46 -6.98
C ALA A 299 -15.66 -14.99 -6.69
N ALA A 300 -15.26 -14.26 -7.74
CA ALA A 300 -14.77 -12.89 -7.70
C ALA A 300 -15.68 -11.92 -8.47
N LEU A 301 -16.75 -12.40 -9.11
CA LEU A 301 -17.67 -11.57 -9.87
C LEU A 301 -18.95 -11.30 -9.08
N LEU A 302 -19.37 -10.04 -9.08
CA LEU A 302 -20.65 -9.58 -8.57
C LEU A 302 -21.41 -8.91 -9.70
N ALA A 303 -22.72 -9.13 -9.80
CA ALA A 303 -23.54 -8.50 -10.82
C ALA A 303 -24.85 -7.98 -10.25
N GLY A 304 -25.26 -6.81 -10.71
CA GLY A 304 -26.54 -6.21 -10.34
C GLY A 304 -26.96 -5.14 -11.32
N THR A 305 -28.22 -4.74 -11.22
CA THR A 305 -28.74 -3.67 -12.05
C THR A 305 -28.21 -2.30 -11.64
N ARG A 306 -28.23 -1.39 -12.59
CA ARG A 306 -27.79 0.00 -12.41
C ARG A 306 -28.99 0.94 -12.33
N ASP A 307 -28.86 1.98 -11.51
CA ASP A 307 -29.89 3.00 -11.31
C ASP A 307 -29.76 4.20 -12.29
N ASP A 308 -28.86 4.12 -13.27
CA ASP A 308 -28.65 5.16 -14.28
C ASP A 308 -29.25 4.81 -15.65
N ASP A 309 -29.54 5.82 -16.48
CA ASP A 309 -30.13 5.65 -17.82
C ASP A 309 -29.14 5.07 -18.86
N ASN A 310 -28.05 4.43 -18.43
CA ASN A 310 -27.03 3.92 -19.34
C ASN A 310 -27.44 2.54 -19.89
N PRO A 311 -27.67 2.40 -21.21
CA PRO A 311 -28.13 1.13 -21.80
C PRO A 311 -27.01 0.08 -21.94
N GLN A 312 -25.76 0.43 -21.66
CA GLN A 312 -24.63 -0.48 -21.83
C GLN A 312 -24.43 -1.37 -20.61
N VAL A 313 -23.77 -2.51 -20.80
CA VAL A 313 -23.26 -3.34 -19.71
C VAL A 313 -21.86 -2.83 -19.35
N SER A 314 -21.62 -2.57 -18.07
CA SER A 314 -20.32 -2.15 -17.56
C SER A 314 -19.70 -3.21 -16.67
N VAL A 315 -18.45 -3.53 -16.90
CA VAL A 315 -17.64 -4.42 -16.05
C VAL A 315 -16.54 -3.57 -15.44
N VAL A 316 -16.48 -3.51 -14.12
CA VAL A 316 -15.66 -2.54 -13.39
C VAL A 316 -14.68 -3.29 -12.50
N THR A 317 -13.43 -2.85 -12.51
CA THR A 317 -12.37 -3.28 -11.58
C THR A 317 -11.91 -2.10 -10.73
N GLN A 318 -10.84 -2.25 -9.95
CA GLN A 318 -10.31 -1.14 -9.19
C GLN A 318 -9.74 -0.03 -10.09
N ASP A 319 -9.19 -0.40 -11.25
CA ASP A 319 -8.38 0.51 -12.07
C ASP A 319 -9.02 0.83 -13.43
N GLN A 320 -9.81 -0.08 -13.99
CA GLN A 320 -10.36 0.04 -15.34
C GLN A 320 -11.86 -0.27 -15.36
N GLN A 321 -12.51 0.10 -16.46
CA GLN A 321 -13.84 -0.39 -16.79
C GLN A 321 -13.93 -0.82 -18.25
N MET A 322 -14.73 -1.83 -18.50
CA MET A 322 -15.13 -2.25 -19.84
C MET A 322 -16.62 -1.95 -20.02
N THR A 323 -16.99 -1.31 -21.12
CA THR A 323 -18.39 -1.06 -21.50
C THR A 323 -18.73 -1.78 -22.80
N CYS A 324 -19.85 -2.48 -22.83
CA CYS A 324 -20.31 -3.24 -24.00
C CYS A 324 -21.75 -2.84 -24.36
N GLU A 325 -22.04 -2.75 -25.66
CA GLU A 325 -23.41 -2.54 -26.15
C GLU A 325 -24.32 -3.75 -25.91
N THR A 326 -23.75 -4.96 -25.90
CA THR A 326 -24.45 -6.22 -25.61
C THR A 326 -23.58 -7.12 -24.73
N VAL A 327 -24.16 -8.13 -24.07
CA VAL A 327 -23.39 -9.05 -23.22
C VAL A 327 -22.47 -9.93 -24.08
N HIS A 328 -21.16 -9.70 -23.98
CA HIS A 328 -20.15 -10.47 -24.70
C HIS A 328 -19.27 -11.31 -23.75
N VAL A 329 -19.70 -12.54 -23.44
CA VAL A 329 -19.05 -13.44 -22.46
C VAL A 329 -17.56 -13.64 -22.71
N GLY A 330 -17.12 -13.68 -23.99
CA GLY A 330 -15.70 -13.81 -24.32
C GLY A 330 -14.86 -12.59 -23.89
N ALA A 331 -15.43 -11.40 -23.98
CA ALA A 331 -14.75 -10.16 -23.61
C ALA A 331 -14.74 -10.01 -22.08
N LEU A 332 -15.88 -10.29 -21.44
CA LEU A 332 -16.02 -10.46 -19.99
C LEU A 332 -14.96 -11.40 -19.42
N ARG A 333 -14.73 -12.56 -20.04
CA ARG A 333 -13.72 -13.53 -19.59
C ARG A 333 -12.29 -12.98 -19.73
N ILE A 334 -11.95 -12.38 -20.87
CA ILE A 334 -10.61 -11.82 -21.11
C ILE A 334 -10.33 -10.69 -20.11
N PHE A 335 -11.27 -9.76 -19.95
CA PHE A 335 -11.17 -8.64 -19.03
C PHE A 335 -11.06 -9.09 -17.58
N SER A 336 -11.91 -10.04 -17.16
CA SER A 336 -11.91 -10.57 -15.79
C SER A 336 -10.60 -11.31 -15.47
N ARG A 337 -10.10 -12.14 -16.39
CA ARG A 337 -8.84 -12.85 -16.20
C ARG A 337 -7.66 -11.90 -16.09
N ALA A 338 -7.57 -10.91 -16.99
CA ALA A 338 -6.48 -9.95 -16.98
C ALA A 338 -6.40 -9.18 -15.65
N TRP A 339 -7.55 -8.86 -15.06
CA TRP A 339 -7.62 -8.30 -13.71
C TRP A 339 -7.14 -9.28 -12.64
N LEU A 340 -7.69 -10.50 -12.59
CA LEU A 340 -7.31 -11.49 -11.58
C LEU A 340 -5.81 -11.82 -11.62
N GLU A 341 -5.23 -11.94 -12.82
CA GLU A 341 -3.80 -12.14 -13.00
C GLU A 341 -2.97 -10.95 -12.47
N SER A 342 -3.44 -9.71 -12.65
CA SER A 342 -2.71 -8.51 -12.19
C SER A 342 -2.64 -8.41 -10.66
N ILE A 343 -3.66 -8.93 -9.96
CA ILE A 343 -3.70 -9.00 -8.49
C ILE A 343 -3.22 -10.35 -7.93
N GLY A 344 -2.66 -11.23 -8.76
CA GLY A 344 -1.94 -12.44 -8.33
C GLY A 344 -2.81 -13.69 -8.13
N TYR A 345 -4.01 -13.74 -8.71
CA TYR A 345 -4.83 -14.95 -8.78
C TYR A 345 -4.56 -15.72 -10.09
N ASP A 346 -4.36 -17.03 -9.97
CA ASP A 346 -4.32 -17.93 -11.13
C ASP A 346 -5.77 -18.19 -11.61
N ALA A 347 -6.17 -17.59 -12.74
CA ALA A 347 -7.51 -17.66 -13.35
C ALA A 347 -7.53 -18.19 -14.80
#